data_AF-A0A2L0BCV0-F1
#
_entry.id   AF-A0A2L0BCV0-F1
#
_cell.length_a   1.000
_cell.length_b   1.000
_cell.length_c   1.000
_cell.angle_alpha   90.00
_cell.angle_beta   90.00
_cell.angle_gamma   90.00
#
_symmetry.space_group_name_H-M   'P 1'
#
loop_
_entity.id
_entity.type
_entity.pdbx_description
1 polymer ?
#
loop_
_entity_poly.entity_id
_entity_poly.type
_entity_poly.pdbx_seq_one_letter_code
_entity_poly.pdbx_strand_id
1 'polypeptide(L)'
;AVGIHGDDVDAVIETYRLMSEKYFTHASPTLFAAGTLKPQLSSCFLLAMPEDSLEGIFKSIHQCALISQRAGGIGLHVHNIRASGTEISSTGGVSTGLMPMLRVFNNTARYVDQGGNKRPGAFAIYLEPWHADIFEFLNLKKNIGKEEYRARDLFYALWCSDLFMKRVKEDAVWSLMCPRKSPGLADCWGDEFERLYAKYEAEGNYIKQVPARDLWRAVCVSQVETGTPYILYKDACNRKSNQQNLGTIKSSNLCTEIVQYTSPEEIAVCNLASIAVNMFVSPDRTKYDFERLKTVTKVVAKNLNKIIDVTFYPLPEAQTSNLRHRPIGIGVQGLADAFLLMRMPYDSEEAGLLNIQIFETLYYGALEASCELAEQYGPYSSYAGSPVSKGILQYDMWNVTPTNLWNWTELKEKIAKFGVRNSLLIAPMPTASTAQILGNNESTEAYTSNIYTRRVLSGEFQVVNPHLLKDLTERGLWNSVMKNQLLANYGSVQNIAEIPDELKKL
;
A
#
# COMPACT_ATOMS: atom_id res chain seq x y z
N ALA A 1 11.42 21.04 -1.60
CA ALA A 1 12.69 21.23 -0.84
C ALA A 1 12.50 22.23 0.31
N VAL A 2 12.36 23.54 0.06
CA VAL A 2 12.16 24.56 1.11
C VAL A 2 11.01 24.21 2.07
N GLY A 3 9.83 23.84 1.55
CA GLY A 3 8.69 23.47 2.40
C GLY A 3 8.88 22.23 3.29
N ILE A 4 9.94 21.44 3.09
CA ILE A 4 10.29 20.29 3.94
C ILE A 4 11.39 20.66 4.95
N HIS A 5 12.37 21.45 4.52
CA HIS A 5 13.61 21.69 5.28
C HIS A 5 13.67 23.05 5.96
N GLY A 6 12.79 24.00 5.63
CA GLY A 6 12.80 25.34 6.18
C GLY A 6 14.14 26.03 5.94
N ASP A 7 14.77 26.47 7.03
CA ASP A 7 16.02 27.24 7.02
C ASP A 7 17.30 26.39 6.87
N ASP A 8 17.18 25.05 6.83
CA ASP A 8 18.30 24.14 6.58
C ASP A 8 18.66 24.14 5.08
N VAL A 9 19.41 25.17 4.67
CA VAL A 9 19.75 25.46 3.27
C VAL A 9 20.52 24.31 2.62
N ASP A 10 21.41 23.64 3.35
CA ASP A 10 22.20 22.51 2.82
C ASP A 10 21.27 21.34 2.45
N ALA A 11 20.34 20.96 3.35
CA ALA A 11 19.35 19.94 3.05
C ALA A 11 18.36 20.36 1.95
N VAL A 12 18.02 21.67 1.86
CA VAL A 12 17.22 22.20 0.75
C VAL A 12 17.92 21.96 -0.59
N ILE A 13 19.21 22.31 -0.69
CA ILE A 13 19.99 22.18 -1.92
C ILE A 13 20.17 20.71 -2.29
N GLU A 14 20.49 19.85 -1.32
CA GLU A 14 20.64 18.41 -1.53
C GLU A 14 19.35 17.78 -2.08
N THR A 15 18.22 18.02 -1.41
CA THR A 15 16.91 17.52 -1.85
C THR A 15 16.52 18.10 -3.21
N TYR A 16 16.75 19.38 -3.45
CA TYR A 16 16.46 19.99 -4.75
C TYR A 16 17.25 19.32 -5.87
N ARG A 17 18.58 19.18 -5.72
CA ARG A 17 19.45 18.58 -6.74
C ARG A 17 18.98 17.18 -7.09
N LEU A 18 18.82 16.31 -6.09
CA LEU A 18 18.40 14.93 -6.31
C LEU A 18 17.00 14.82 -6.95
N MET A 19 16.05 15.67 -6.57
CA MET A 19 14.73 15.70 -7.21
C MET A 19 14.78 16.27 -8.64
N SER A 20 15.57 17.32 -8.89
CA SER A 20 15.70 17.93 -10.22
C SER A 20 16.40 17.01 -11.22
N GLU A 21 17.32 16.18 -10.73
CA GLU A 21 18.01 15.14 -11.49
C GLU A 21 17.21 13.83 -11.54
N LYS A 22 15.97 13.83 -11.01
CA LYS A 22 15.00 12.72 -11.06
C LYS A 22 15.40 11.45 -10.30
N TYR A 23 16.36 11.49 -9.37
CA TYR A 23 16.74 10.31 -8.57
C TYR A 23 15.58 9.78 -7.71
N PHE A 24 14.72 10.67 -7.23
CA PHE A 24 13.50 10.31 -6.51
C PHE A 24 12.47 11.43 -6.64
N THR A 25 11.24 11.14 -6.22
CA THR A 25 10.21 12.15 -6.04
C THR A 25 9.35 11.86 -4.82
N HIS A 26 8.84 12.91 -4.19
CA HIS A 26 7.85 12.80 -3.14
C HIS A 26 6.47 12.51 -3.73
N ALA A 27 5.56 11.98 -2.91
CA ALA A 27 4.19 11.72 -3.34
C ALA A 27 3.43 13.01 -3.72
N SER A 28 2.38 12.86 -4.53
CA SER A 28 1.61 13.99 -5.07
C SER A 28 1.13 15.01 -4.02
N PRO A 29 0.62 14.61 -2.84
CA PRO A 29 0.22 15.57 -1.81
C PRO A 29 1.38 16.45 -1.33
N THR A 30 2.57 15.87 -1.16
CA THR A 30 3.76 16.65 -0.82
C THR A 30 4.13 17.62 -1.95
N LEU A 31 4.07 17.18 -3.21
CA LEU A 31 4.35 18.04 -4.37
C LEU A 31 3.34 19.20 -4.50
N PHE A 32 2.08 18.96 -4.15
CA PHE A 32 1.02 19.98 -4.23
C PHE A 32 1.04 20.98 -3.08
N ALA A 33 1.36 20.52 -1.87
CA ALA A 33 1.08 21.29 -0.65
C ALA A 33 2.33 21.79 0.10
N ALA A 34 3.54 21.28 -0.20
CA ALA A 34 4.75 21.75 0.47
C ALA A 34 4.98 23.25 0.23
N GLY A 35 5.17 24.01 1.32
CA GLY A 35 5.33 25.47 1.28
C GLY A 35 4.03 26.28 1.18
N THR A 36 2.87 25.63 1.27
CA THR A 36 1.55 26.30 1.34
C THR A 36 1.14 26.61 2.79
N LEU A 37 0.08 27.40 2.99
CA LEU A 37 -0.40 27.83 4.32
C LEU A 37 -0.83 26.68 5.25
N LYS A 38 -1.39 25.59 4.69
CA LYS A 38 -1.82 24.40 5.44
C LYS A 38 -1.29 23.17 4.71
N PRO A 39 0.01 22.85 4.88
CA PRO A 39 0.69 21.84 4.08
C PRO A 39 0.31 20.43 4.55
N GLN A 40 -0.77 19.86 4.00
CA GLN A 40 -1.07 18.44 4.19
C GLN A 40 -0.21 17.63 3.21
N LEU A 41 0.82 16.96 3.72
CA LEU A 41 1.86 16.32 2.89
C LEU A 41 1.71 14.80 2.78
N SER A 42 0.96 14.19 3.71
CA SER A 42 0.76 12.74 3.82
C SER A 42 -0.28 12.23 2.84
N SER A 43 -0.13 11.01 2.32
CA SER A 43 -0.97 10.54 1.20
C SER A 43 -2.13 9.63 1.59
N CYS A 44 -1.96 8.84 2.63
CA CYS A 44 -2.91 7.79 3.01
C CYS A 44 -3.15 7.81 4.51
N PHE A 45 -4.37 7.46 4.88
CA PHE A 45 -4.85 7.36 6.24
C PHE A 45 -5.51 6.01 6.46
N LEU A 46 -5.27 5.39 7.61
CA LEU A 46 -5.92 4.15 8.03
C LEU A 46 -6.73 4.43 9.28
N LEU A 47 -8.01 4.03 9.27
CA LEU A 47 -8.94 4.30 10.35
C LEU A 47 -9.51 3.01 10.91
N ALA A 48 -9.67 3.01 12.22
CA ALA A 48 -10.56 2.11 12.91
C ALA A 48 -11.98 2.66 12.90
N MET A 49 -12.97 1.81 12.63
CA MET A 49 -14.34 2.11 13.04
C MET A 49 -14.36 2.22 14.58
N PRO A 50 -14.64 3.41 15.17
CA PRO A 50 -14.42 3.65 16.60
C PRO A 50 -15.24 2.70 17.48
N GLU A 51 -16.53 2.56 17.19
CA GLU A 51 -17.47 1.79 17.99
C GLU A 51 -18.61 1.24 17.13
N ASP A 52 -19.22 0.14 17.57
CA ASP A 52 -20.48 -0.39 17.05
C ASP A 52 -21.69 0.38 17.62
N SER A 53 -21.72 1.69 17.34
CA SER A 53 -22.74 2.63 17.78
C SER A 53 -23.01 3.67 16.69
N LEU A 54 -24.19 4.31 16.73
CA LEU A 54 -24.50 5.38 15.78
C LEU A 54 -23.50 6.54 15.90
N GLU A 55 -23.11 6.88 17.13
CA GLU A 55 -22.12 7.91 17.42
C GLU A 55 -20.74 7.54 16.84
N GLY A 56 -20.26 6.32 17.07
CA GLY A 56 -19.01 5.82 16.50
C GLY A 56 -18.99 5.84 14.97
N ILE A 57 -20.09 5.40 14.34
CA ILE A 57 -20.25 5.39 12.88
C ILE A 57 -20.20 6.81 12.32
N PHE A 58 -20.96 7.75 12.88
CA PHE A 58 -20.99 9.13 12.40
C PHE A 58 -19.70 9.91 12.72
N LYS A 59 -19.01 9.58 13.82
CA LYS A 59 -17.65 10.06 14.08
C LYS A 59 -16.69 9.61 12.97
N SER A 60 -16.74 8.33 12.59
CA SER A 60 -15.91 7.79 11.50
C SER A 60 -16.22 8.45 10.14
N ILE A 61 -17.50 8.67 9.83
CA ILE A 61 -17.91 9.40 8.61
C ILE A 61 -17.34 10.82 8.61
N HIS A 62 -17.44 11.53 9.74
CA HIS A 62 -16.89 12.88 9.88
C HIS A 62 -15.37 12.89 9.68
N GLN A 63 -14.65 11.96 10.31
CA GLN A 63 -13.21 11.80 10.14
C GLN A 63 -12.84 11.53 8.66
N CYS A 64 -13.55 10.61 7.99
CA CYS A 64 -13.35 10.32 6.58
C CYS A 64 -13.60 11.54 5.69
N ALA A 65 -14.64 12.33 5.98
CA ALA A 65 -14.95 13.55 5.23
C ALA A 65 -13.83 14.60 5.36
N LEU A 66 -13.30 14.82 6.57
CA LEU A 66 -12.20 15.78 6.79
C LEU A 66 -10.89 15.36 6.11
N ILE A 67 -10.58 14.06 6.13
CA ILE A 67 -9.42 13.52 5.41
C ILE A 67 -9.62 13.64 3.89
N SER A 68 -10.78 13.23 3.38
CA SER A 68 -11.11 13.28 1.95
C SER A 68 -11.09 14.72 1.42
N GLN A 69 -11.56 15.70 2.19
CA GLN A 69 -11.50 17.12 1.82
C GLN A 69 -10.06 17.58 1.46
N ARG A 70 -9.05 16.94 2.06
CA ARG A 70 -7.64 17.26 1.89
C ARG A 70 -6.90 16.26 1.00
N ALA A 71 -7.62 15.55 0.13
CA ALA A 71 -7.08 14.61 -0.85
C ALA A 71 -6.36 13.38 -0.26
N GLY A 72 -6.67 13.00 0.98
CA GLY A 72 -6.15 11.77 1.59
C GLY A 72 -6.94 10.53 1.15
N GLY A 73 -6.25 9.49 0.71
CA GLY A 73 -6.85 8.16 0.50
C GLY A 73 -7.09 7.44 1.84
N ILE A 74 -8.17 6.68 1.96
CA ILE A 74 -8.60 6.07 3.23
C ILE A 74 -8.64 4.55 3.12
N GLY A 75 -8.06 3.86 4.11
CA GLY A 75 -8.42 2.48 4.46
C GLY A 75 -9.23 2.47 5.76
N LEU A 76 -10.41 1.85 5.77
CA LEU A 76 -11.29 1.78 6.94
C LEU A 76 -11.65 0.32 7.21
N HIS A 77 -11.33 -0.19 8.41
CA HIS A 77 -11.81 -1.49 8.83
C HIS A 77 -13.17 -1.40 9.54
N VAL A 78 -14.09 -2.30 9.21
CA VAL A 78 -15.46 -2.31 9.74
C VAL A 78 -15.85 -3.63 10.42
N HIS A 79 -14.85 -4.46 10.78
CA HIS A 79 -15.03 -5.79 11.38
C HIS A 79 -15.89 -5.83 12.64
N ASN A 80 -15.91 -4.73 13.40
CA ASN A 80 -16.58 -4.61 14.68
C ASN A 80 -18.06 -4.22 14.59
N ILE A 81 -18.56 -3.82 13.42
CA ILE A 81 -19.97 -3.47 13.25
C ILE A 81 -20.83 -4.72 13.24
N ARG A 82 -21.93 -4.72 13.99
CA ARG A 82 -22.82 -5.88 14.05
C ARG A 82 -23.45 -6.23 12.70
N ALA A 83 -23.54 -7.52 12.41
CA ALA A 83 -24.16 -8.04 11.20
C ALA A 83 -25.68 -7.83 11.14
N SER A 84 -26.24 -7.93 9.94
CA SER A 84 -27.69 -7.89 9.71
C SER A 84 -28.41 -8.97 10.54
N GLY A 85 -29.60 -8.65 11.03
CA GLY A 85 -30.38 -9.58 11.87
C GLY A 85 -29.99 -9.58 13.36
N THR A 86 -28.96 -8.84 13.76
CA THR A 86 -28.53 -8.77 15.17
C THR A 86 -29.38 -7.77 15.96
N GLU A 87 -29.85 -8.17 17.15
CA GLU A 87 -30.68 -7.33 18.02
C GLU A 87 -29.96 -6.06 18.50
N ILE A 88 -30.72 -4.96 18.60
CA ILE A 88 -30.27 -3.67 19.12
C ILE A 88 -30.93 -3.45 20.48
N SER A 89 -30.18 -3.72 21.54
CA SER A 89 -30.68 -3.66 22.93
C SER A 89 -31.27 -2.30 23.33
N SER A 90 -30.80 -1.19 22.75
CA SER A 90 -31.27 0.15 23.09
C SER A 90 -32.63 0.52 22.48
N THR A 91 -32.98 -0.03 21.31
CA THR A 91 -34.22 0.30 20.59
C THR A 91 -35.21 -0.86 20.51
N GLY A 92 -34.80 -2.07 20.89
CA GLY A 92 -35.57 -3.30 20.68
C GLY A 92 -35.71 -3.69 19.20
N GLY A 93 -34.99 -3.01 18.31
CA GLY A 93 -34.99 -3.26 16.87
C GLY A 93 -33.92 -4.28 16.46
N VAL A 94 -33.81 -4.47 15.14
CA VAL A 94 -32.83 -5.38 14.53
C VAL A 94 -31.92 -4.59 13.59
N SER A 95 -30.62 -4.86 13.64
CA SER A 95 -29.63 -4.25 12.75
C SER A 95 -29.87 -4.61 11.30
N THR A 96 -29.69 -3.64 10.42
CA THR A 96 -29.71 -3.81 8.96
C THR A 96 -28.35 -4.17 8.38
N GLY A 97 -27.32 -4.31 9.23
CA GLY A 97 -25.98 -4.76 8.87
C GLY A 97 -25.12 -3.70 8.17
N LEU A 98 -24.05 -4.15 7.52
CA LEU A 98 -23.05 -3.27 6.90
C LEU A 98 -23.58 -2.48 5.70
N MET A 99 -24.52 -3.03 4.93
CA MET A 99 -24.86 -2.52 3.60
C MET A 99 -25.42 -1.08 3.65
N PRO A 100 -26.44 -0.76 4.48
CA PRO A 100 -26.93 0.62 4.58
C PRO A 100 -25.88 1.58 5.13
N MET A 101 -25.05 1.14 6.08
CA MET A 101 -23.95 1.95 6.62
C MET A 101 -22.95 2.31 5.51
N LEU A 102 -22.49 1.33 4.75
CA LEU A 102 -21.52 1.55 3.68
C LEU A 102 -22.08 2.42 2.54
N ARG A 103 -23.40 2.46 2.33
CA ARG A 103 -24.01 3.44 1.42
C ARG A 103 -23.88 4.87 1.89
N VAL A 104 -23.90 5.12 3.20
CA VAL A 104 -23.62 6.46 3.73
C VAL A 104 -22.18 6.85 3.43
N PHE A 105 -21.21 5.96 3.69
CA PHE A 105 -19.80 6.19 3.33
C PHE A 105 -19.61 6.41 1.83
N ASN A 106 -20.31 5.64 0.98
CA ASN A 106 -20.29 5.82 -0.48
C ASN A 106 -20.73 7.24 -0.86
N ASN A 107 -21.85 7.70 -0.32
CA ASN A 107 -22.37 9.03 -0.62
C ASN A 107 -21.47 10.13 -0.06
N THR A 108 -20.83 9.92 1.08
CA THR A 108 -19.80 10.83 1.61
C THR A 108 -18.59 10.90 0.67
N ALA A 109 -18.10 9.78 0.15
CA ALA A 109 -16.98 9.74 -0.78
C ALA A 109 -17.27 10.52 -2.07
N ARG A 110 -18.51 10.43 -2.57
CA ARG A 110 -18.98 11.21 -3.73
C ARG A 110 -19.15 12.69 -3.43
N TYR A 111 -19.68 13.04 -2.25
CA TYR A 111 -19.95 14.41 -1.88
C TYR A 111 -18.65 15.21 -1.65
N VAL A 112 -17.66 14.59 -1.00
CA VAL A 112 -16.38 15.21 -0.68
C VAL A 112 -15.33 14.88 -1.76
N ASP A 113 -15.49 15.52 -2.92
CA ASP A 113 -14.73 15.29 -4.16
C ASP A 113 -13.38 16.06 -4.25
N GLN A 114 -12.77 16.32 -3.09
CA GLN A 114 -11.47 17.01 -2.99
C GLN A 114 -11.48 18.46 -3.53
N GLY A 115 -12.61 19.16 -3.44
CA GLY A 115 -12.71 20.60 -3.65
C GLY A 115 -13.00 21.03 -5.08
N GLY A 116 -13.99 20.40 -5.73
CA GLY A 116 -14.45 20.77 -7.07
C GLY A 116 -14.03 19.76 -8.16
N ASN A 117 -14.18 18.47 -7.85
CA ASN A 117 -14.02 17.35 -8.77
C ASN A 117 -12.61 17.17 -9.36
N LYS A 118 -11.57 17.59 -8.63
CA LYS A 118 -10.17 17.30 -9.02
C LYS A 118 -9.86 15.81 -8.91
N ARG A 119 -10.47 15.11 -7.93
CA ARG A 119 -10.38 13.65 -7.75
C ARG A 119 -11.48 13.18 -6.78
N PRO A 120 -12.29 12.16 -7.11
CA PRO A 120 -13.28 11.61 -6.18
C PRO A 120 -12.64 11.11 -4.88
N GLY A 121 -13.36 11.22 -3.75
CA GLY A 121 -12.95 10.56 -2.50
C GLY A 121 -12.84 9.05 -2.70
N ALA A 122 -11.79 8.42 -2.17
CA ALA A 122 -11.52 7.00 -2.39
C ALA A 122 -11.26 6.30 -1.06
N PHE A 123 -12.22 5.45 -0.65
CA PHE A 123 -12.13 4.69 0.60
C PHE A 123 -12.10 3.20 0.29
N ALA A 124 -11.11 2.48 0.81
CA ALA A 124 -11.07 1.03 0.83
C ALA A 124 -11.64 0.51 2.15
N ILE A 125 -12.70 -0.29 2.07
CA ILE A 125 -13.33 -0.92 3.22
C ILE A 125 -12.73 -2.30 3.41
N TYR A 126 -12.21 -2.55 4.61
CA TYR A 126 -11.61 -3.83 5.01
C TYR A 126 -12.61 -4.63 5.85
N LEU A 127 -12.81 -5.89 5.47
CA LEU A 127 -13.66 -6.84 6.19
C LEU A 127 -12.98 -8.21 6.33
N GLU A 128 -13.05 -8.82 7.52
CA GLU A 128 -12.59 -10.20 7.70
C GLU A 128 -13.63 -11.22 7.16
N PRO A 129 -13.21 -12.31 6.48
CA PRO A 129 -14.13 -13.26 5.83
C PRO A 129 -15.09 -14.02 6.76
N TRP A 130 -14.89 -13.98 8.08
CA TRP A 130 -15.83 -14.58 9.03
C TRP A 130 -17.07 -13.72 9.27
N HIS A 131 -17.08 -12.45 8.86
CA HIS A 131 -18.20 -11.57 9.15
C HIS A 131 -19.48 -12.04 8.45
N ALA A 132 -20.63 -12.03 9.15
CA ALA A 132 -21.84 -12.64 8.62
C ALA A 132 -22.45 -11.94 7.39
N ASP A 133 -22.14 -10.67 7.18
CA ASP A 133 -22.54 -9.90 5.98
C ASP A 133 -21.56 -10.04 4.79
N ILE A 134 -20.62 -10.99 4.82
CA ILE A 134 -19.52 -11.07 3.84
C ILE A 134 -20.00 -11.30 2.40
N PHE A 135 -21.08 -12.08 2.19
CA PHE A 135 -21.58 -12.35 0.84
C PHE A 135 -22.17 -11.08 0.20
N GLU A 136 -22.93 -10.32 0.97
CA GLU A 136 -23.50 -9.04 0.55
C GLU A 136 -22.41 -8.01 0.31
N PHE A 137 -21.39 -7.97 1.18
CA PHE A 137 -20.21 -7.12 1.04
C PHE A 137 -19.51 -7.34 -0.32
N LEU A 138 -19.32 -8.59 -0.74
CA LEU A 138 -18.73 -8.95 -2.04
C LEU A 138 -19.58 -8.50 -3.24
N ASN A 139 -20.87 -8.22 -3.04
CA ASN A 139 -21.76 -7.79 -4.12
C ASN A 139 -21.87 -6.26 -4.24
N LEU A 140 -21.31 -5.47 -3.32
CA LEU A 140 -21.52 -4.02 -3.26
C LEU A 140 -20.98 -3.24 -4.47
N LYS A 141 -19.89 -3.72 -5.09
CA LYS A 141 -19.27 -3.07 -6.27
C LYS A 141 -19.83 -3.54 -7.61
N LYS A 142 -20.63 -4.61 -7.62
CA LYS A 142 -21.15 -5.19 -8.87
C LYS A 142 -22.01 -4.18 -9.62
N ASN A 143 -21.89 -4.15 -10.94
CA ASN A 143 -22.70 -3.27 -11.78
C ASN A 143 -24.18 -3.67 -11.76
N ILE A 144 -24.46 -4.98 -11.78
CA ILE A 144 -25.80 -5.55 -11.79
C ILE A 144 -26.37 -5.67 -10.38
N GLY A 145 -27.67 -5.46 -10.23
CA GLY A 145 -28.46 -5.68 -9.01
C GLY A 145 -29.15 -4.41 -8.50
N LYS A 146 -29.86 -4.52 -7.38
CA LYS A 146 -30.64 -3.41 -6.82
C LYS A 146 -29.71 -2.30 -6.28
N GLU A 147 -29.96 -1.07 -6.69
CA GLU A 147 -29.14 0.10 -6.33
C GLU A 147 -29.06 0.35 -4.82
N GLU A 148 -30.12 0.03 -4.09
CA GLU A 148 -30.19 0.16 -2.64
C GLU A 148 -29.23 -0.77 -1.88
N TYR A 149 -28.62 -1.74 -2.56
CA TYR A 149 -27.60 -2.67 -2.07
C TYR A 149 -26.26 -2.51 -2.81
N ARG A 150 -25.96 -1.30 -3.32
CA ARG A 150 -24.71 -1.02 -4.04
C ARG A 150 -24.01 0.22 -3.47
N ALA A 151 -22.69 0.17 -3.52
CA ALA A 151 -21.79 1.24 -3.06
C ALA A 151 -20.52 1.24 -3.94
N ARG A 152 -20.70 1.54 -5.23
CA ARG A 152 -19.67 1.33 -6.27
C ARG A 152 -18.50 2.31 -6.21
N ASP A 153 -18.68 3.45 -5.54
CA ASP A 153 -17.64 4.48 -5.38
C ASP A 153 -16.62 4.11 -4.29
N LEU A 154 -16.92 3.08 -3.48
CA LEU A 154 -16.00 2.49 -2.53
C LEU A 154 -15.11 1.41 -3.17
N PHE A 155 -14.00 1.12 -2.51
CA PHE A 155 -13.14 -0.03 -2.77
C PHE A 155 -13.32 -1.05 -1.65
N TYR A 156 -13.08 -2.32 -1.96
CA TYR A 156 -13.35 -3.44 -1.05
C TYR A 156 -12.11 -4.29 -0.90
N ALA A 157 -11.83 -4.71 0.34
CA ALA A 157 -10.67 -5.50 0.69
C ALA A 157 -11.05 -6.57 1.71
N LEU A 158 -10.48 -7.77 1.55
CA LEU A 158 -10.55 -8.84 2.53
C LEU A 158 -9.29 -8.84 3.40
N TRP A 159 -9.51 -8.92 4.71
CA TRP A 159 -8.47 -9.10 5.72
C TRP A 159 -8.48 -10.57 6.16
N CYS A 160 -7.87 -11.43 5.34
CA CYS A 160 -7.99 -12.88 5.43
C CYS A 160 -7.05 -13.49 6.47
N SER A 161 -7.57 -14.35 7.35
CA SER A 161 -6.75 -15.19 8.23
C SER A 161 -6.21 -16.43 7.50
N ASP A 162 -5.10 -16.97 7.99
CA ASP A 162 -4.50 -18.24 7.56
C ASP A 162 -5.55 -19.37 7.70
N LEU A 163 -6.36 -19.34 8.77
CA LEU A 163 -7.44 -20.31 9.01
C LEU A 163 -8.46 -20.41 7.88
N PHE A 164 -8.90 -19.27 7.33
CA PHE A 164 -9.85 -19.27 6.23
C PHE A 164 -9.26 -20.00 5.02
N MET A 165 -8.00 -19.70 4.68
CA MET A 165 -7.30 -20.36 3.57
C MET A 165 -7.08 -21.86 3.82
N LYS A 166 -6.76 -22.26 5.06
CA LYS A 166 -6.67 -23.68 5.47
C LYS A 166 -8.02 -24.38 5.22
N ARG A 167 -9.13 -23.81 5.69
CA ARG A 167 -10.48 -24.38 5.52
C ARG A 167 -10.91 -24.44 4.06
N VAL A 168 -10.55 -23.46 3.22
CA VAL A 168 -10.79 -23.50 1.76
C VAL A 168 -10.04 -24.66 1.10
N LYS A 169 -8.76 -24.84 1.45
CA LYS A 169 -7.92 -25.92 0.93
C LYS A 169 -8.48 -27.29 1.28
N GLU A 170 -8.89 -27.46 2.54
CA GLU A 170 -9.41 -28.71 3.12
C GLU A 170 -10.87 -29.02 2.78
N ASP A 171 -11.57 -28.12 2.08
CA ASP A 171 -13.02 -28.21 1.82
C ASP A 171 -13.86 -28.30 3.10
N ALA A 172 -13.43 -27.58 4.13
CA ALA A 172 -14.06 -27.61 5.43
C ALA A 172 -15.18 -26.56 5.56
N VAL A 173 -15.93 -26.65 6.65
CA VAL A 173 -16.96 -25.67 7.01
C VAL A 173 -16.31 -24.36 7.48
N TRP A 174 -16.94 -23.25 7.12
CA TRP A 174 -16.64 -21.90 7.58
C TRP A 174 -17.87 -21.29 8.28
N SER A 175 -17.68 -20.85 9.52
CA SER A 175 -18.69 -20.19 10.33
C SER A 175 -18.68 -18.68 10.14
N LEU A 176 -19.84 -18.15 9.75
CA LEU A 176 -20.13 -16.75 9.62
C LEU A 176 -20.67 -16.20 10.95
N MET A 177 -20.00 -15.20 11.51
CA MET A 177 -20.20 -14.69 12.85
C MET A 177 -20.53 -13.20 12.86
N CYS A 178 -21.28 -12.78 13.88
CA CYS A 178 -21.48 -11.37 14.20
C CYS A 178 -20.51 -10.98 15.31
N PRO A 179 -19.79 -9.84 15.21
CA PRO A 179 -18.84 -9.42 16.25
C PRO A 179 -19.50 -9.22 17.62
N ARG A 180 -20.83 -8.99 17.67
CA ARG A 180 -21.57 -8.90 18.93
C ARG A 180 -21.72 -10.25 19.65
N LYS A 181 -21.85 -11.35 18.90
CA LYS A 181 -21.93 -12.73 19.43
C LYS A 181 -20.54 -13.34 19.64
N SER A 182 -19.59 -12.99 18.78
CA SER A 182 -18.22 -13.49 18.77
C SER A 182 -17.21 -12.34 18.87
N PRO A 183 -17.13 -11.64 20.02
CA PRO A 183 -16.25 -10.49 20.18
C PRO A 183 -14.76 -10.89 20.20
N GLY A 184 -13.88 -9.95 19.86
CA GLY A 184 -12.42 -10.10 19.95
C GLY A 184 -11.75 -10.80 18.76
N LEU A 185 -12.50 -11.33 17.79
CA LEU A 185 -11.93 -11.97 16.59
C LEU A 185 -11.05 -11.00 15.77
N ALA A 186 -11.45 -9.73 15.68
CA ALA A 186 -10.66 -8.70 15.01
C ALA A 186 -9.45 -8.21 15.82
N ASP A 187 -9.39 -8.55 17.12
CA ASP A 187 -8.39 -8.07 18.06
C ASP A 187 -7.27 -9.10 18.32
N CYS A 188 -7.33 -10.27 17.69
CA CYS A 188 -6.31 -11.32 17.76
C CYS A 188 -5.97 -11.85 16.35
N TRP A 189 -4.86 -12.56 16.22
CA TRP A 189 -4.37 -13.12 14.95
C TRP A 189 -3.64 -14.45 15.18
N GLY A 190 -3.35 -15.19 14.10
CA GLY A 190 -2.65 -16.47 14.15
C GLY A 190 -3.32 -17.49 15.08
N ASP A 191 -2.54 -18.20 15.88
CA ASP A 191 -3.03 -19.28 16.74
C ASP A 191 -4.05 -18.80 17.78
N GLU A 192 -3.97 -17.55 18.23
CA GLU A 192 -4.95 -16.98 19.16
C GLU A 192 -6.32 -16.81 18.49
N PHE A 193 -6.32 -16.28 17.25
CA PHE A 193 -7.52 -16.21 16.43
C PHE A 193 -8.10 -17.60 16.17
N GLU A 194 -7.27 -18.58 15.81
CA GLU A 194 -7.72 -19.95 15.54
C GLU A 194 -8.42 -20.58 16.75
N ARG A 195 -7.84 -20.44 17.95
CA ARG A 195 -8.44 -20.93 19.19
C ARG A 195 -9.75 -20.23 19.52
N LEU A 196 -9.79 -18.90 19.41
CA LEU A 196 -10.98 -18.12 19.74
C LEU A 196 -12.13 -18.40 18.76
N TYR A 197 -11.81 -18.47 17.47
CA TYR A 197 -12.77 -18.81 16.44
C TYR A 197 -13.36 -20.21 16.65
N ALA A 198 -12.51 -21.23 16.87
CA ALA A 198 -12.97 -22.59 17.12
C ALA A 198 -13.80 -22.71 18.41
N LYS A 199 -13.47 -21.94 19.46
CA LYS A 199 -14.28 -21.85 20.67
C LYS A 199 -15.70 -21.36 20.35
N TYR A 200 -15.85 -20.29 19.58
CA TYR A 200 -17.16 -19.79 19.18
C TYR A 200 -17.92 -20.75 18.27
N GLU A 201 -17.24 -21.51 17.41
CA GLU A 201 -17.87 -22.61 16.67
C GLU A 201 -18.45 -23.68 17.62
N ALA A 202 -17.68 -24.11 18.63
CA ALA A 202 -18.10 -25.13 19.58
C ALA A 202 -19.24 -24.69 20.51
N GLU A 203 -19.28 -23.40 20.86
CA GLU A 203 -20.36 -22.80 21.66
C GLU A 203 -21.62 -22.48 20.85
N GLY A 204 -21.61 -22.64 19.53
CA GLY A 204 -22.73 -22.28 18.66
C GLY A 204 -22.89 -20.76 18.46
N ASN A 205 -21.84 -19.97 18.70
CA ASN A 205 -21.84 -18.51 18.67
C ASN A 205 -21.68 -17.93 17.23
N TYR A 206 -22.26 -18.59 16.24
CA TYR A 206 -22.28 -18.16 14.84
C TYR A 206 -23.70 -17.83 14.35
N ILE A 207 -23.79 -17.16 13.20
CA ILE A 207 -25.05 -16.84 12.51
C ILE A 207 -25.40 -17.94 11.50
N LYS A 208 -24.41 -18.37 10.71
CA LYS A 208 -24.58 -19.37 9.66
C LYS A 208 -23.27 -20.12 9.44
N GLN A 209 -23.36 -21.36 9.00
CA GLN A 209 -22.21 -22.12 8.48
C GLN A 209 -22.37 -22.33 6.97
N VAL A 210 -21.24 -22.25 6.25
CA VAL A 210 -21.16 -22.46 4.80
C VAL A 210 -19.92 -23.30 4.48
N PRO A 211 -19.88 -24.04 3.37
CA PRO A 211 -18.62 -24.56 2.85
C PRO A 211 -17.65 -23.41 2.60
N ALA A 212 -16.40 -23.51 3.07
CA ALA A 212 -15.40 -22.46 2.88
C ALA A 212 -15.16 -22.16 1.39
N ARG A 213 -15.24 -23.19 0.55
CA ARG A 213 -15.13 -23.06 -0.91
C ARG A 213 -16.26 -22.27 -1.55
N ASP A 214 -17.45 -22.23 -0.97
CA ASP A 214 -18.55 -21.42 -1.51
C ASP A 214 -18.28 -19.93 -1.31
N LEU A 215 -17.76 -19.55 -0.15
CA LEU A 215 -17.31 -18.18 0.08
C LEU A 215 -16.14 -17.84 -0.85
N TRP A 216 -15.16 -18.74 -1.00
CA TRP A 216 -14.05 -18.52 -1.93
C TRP A 216 -14.50 -18.35 -3.39
N ARG A 217 -15.45 -19.16 -3.86
CA ARG A 217 -16.07 -18.98 -5.19
C ARG A 217 -16.71 -17.60 -5.32
N ALA A 218 -17.44 -17.13 -4.31
CA ALA A 218 -18.03 -15.80 -4.33
C ALA A 218 -16.97 -14.68 -4.41
N VAL A 219 -15.84 -14.83 -3.72
CA VAL A 219 -14.67 -13.92 -3.83
C VAL A 219 -14.15 -13.90 -5.26
N CYS A 220 -13.88 -15.07 -5.86
CA CYS A 220 -13.39 -15.15 -7.24
C CYS A 220 -14.36 -14.53 -8.25
N VAL A 221 -15.67 -14.79 -8.10
CA VAL A 221 -16.69 -14.19 -8.97
C VAL A 221 -16.68 -12.67 -8.86
N SER A 222 -16.59 -12.11 -7.65
CA SER A 222 -16.48 -10.66 -7.46
C SER A 222 -15.23 -10.09 -8.15
N GLN A 223 -14.09 -10.77 -8.01
CA GLN A 223 -12.82 -10.33 -8.62
C GLN A 223 -12.87 -10.37 -10.14
N VAL A 224 -13.46 -11.40 -10.73
CA VAL A 224 -13.64 -11.49 -12.18
C VAL A 224 -14.55 -10.37 -12.70
N GLU A 225 -15.63 -10.05 -11.98
CA GLU A 225 -16.58 -9.01 -12.42
C GLU A 225 -16.07 -7.59 -12.19
N THR A 226 -15.26 -7.35 -11.16
CA THR A 226 -14.97 -5.98 -10.67
C THR A 226 -13.49 -5.66 -10.46
N GLY A 227 -12.60 -6.65 -10.53
CA GLY A 227 -11.20 -6.55 -10.11
C GLY A 227 -11.00 -6.49 -8.60
N THR A 228 -12.06 -6.61 -7.78
CA THR A 228 -12.04 -6.51 -6.32
C THR A 228 -12.92 -7.60 -5.67
N PRO A 229 -12.74 -7.97 -4.39
CA PRO A 229 -11.95 -7.30 -3.37
C PRO A 229 -10.44 -7.52 -3.50
N TYR A 230 -9.66 -6.59 -2.94
CA TYR A 230 -8.26 -6.81 -2.60
C TYR A 230 -8.15 -7.98 -1.61
N ILE A 231 -7.05 -8.71 -1.61
CA ILE A 231 -6.78 -9.79 -0.67
C ILE A 231 -5.52 -9.47 0.11
N LEU A 232 -5.65 -9.35 1.43
CA LEU A 232 -4.52 -9.18 2.33
C LEU A 232 -4.57 -10.25 3.40
N TYR A 233 -3.40 -10.79 3.76
CA TYR A 233 -3.28 -11.88 4.72
C TYR A 233 -2.99 -11.32 6.12
N LYS A 234 -4.04 -11.19 6.94
CA LYS A 234 -4.03 -10.66 8.31
C LYS A 234 -2.87 -11.20 9.13
N ASP A 235 -2.70 -12.51 9.14
CA ASP A 235 -1.72 -13.16 10.01
C ASP A 235 -0.29 -12.90 9.53
N ALA A 236 -0.06 -12.88 8.21
CA ALA A 236 1.22 -12.48 7.65
C ALA A 236 1.56 -11.01 7.96
N CYS A 237 0.57 -10.11 7.83
CA CYS A 237 0.71 -8.70 8.13
C CYS A 237 1.04 -8.46 9.61
N ASN A 238 0.37 -9.14 10.53
CA ASN A 238 0.60 -8.98 11.96
C ASN A 238 1.92 -9.63 12.42
N ARG A 239 2.18 -10.86 12.00
CA ARG A 239 3.39 -11.64 12.37
C ARG A 239 4.69 -10.95 11.95
N LYS A 240 4.64 -10.19 10.85
CA LYS A 240 5.82 -9.60 10.18
C LYS A 240 5.80 -8.07 10.18
N SER A 241 5.15 -7.48 11.18
CA SER A 241 5.16 -6.03 11.40
C SER A 241 6.05 -5.68 12.58
N ASN A 242 6.88 -4.64 12.41
CA ASN A 242 7.60 -4.05 13.53
C ASN A 242 6.65 -3.31 14.51
N GLN A 243 5.40 -3.06 14.12
CA GLN A 243 4.36 -2.50 14.97
C GLN A 243 3.53 -3.55 15.73
N GLN A 244 3.90 -4.84 15.68
CA GLN A 244 3.15 -5.89 16.40
C GLN A 244 3.13 -5.71 17.93
N ASN A 245 4.01 -4.88 18.48
CA ASN A 245 4.01 -4.50 19.89
C ASN A 245 2.87 -3.55 20.29
N LEU A 246 2.16 -2.96 19.33
CA LEU A 246 1.06 -2.02 19.56
C LEU A 246 -0.30 -2.73 19.75
N GLY A 247 -0.42 -3.94 19.19
CA GLY A 247 -1.66 -4.70 19.14
C GLY A 247 -1.94 -5.23 17.73
N THR A 248 -3.11 -5.84 17.55
CA THR A 248 -3.52 -6.41 16.26
C THR A 248 -3.81 -5.30 15.24
N ILE A 249 -3.10 -5.35 14.11
CA ILE A 249 -3.34 -4.54 12.92
C ILE A 249 -4.55 -5.11 12.17
N LYS A 250 -5.50 -4.22 11.84
CA LYS A 250 -6.85 -4.58 11.37
C LYS A 250 -7.12 -4.26 9.91
N SER A 251 -6.24 -3.53 9.24
CA SER A 251 -6.39 -3.21 7.81
C SER A 251 -5.06 -2.76 7.21
N SER A 252 -5.08 -2.60 5.89
CA SER A 252 -4.14 -1.74 5.17
C SER A 252 -4.82 -0.43 4.75
N ASN A 253 -4.12 0.40 3.98
CA ASN A 253 -4.65 1.62 3.37
C ASN A 253 -5.43 1.37 2.05
N LEU A 254 -5.78 2.45 1.34
CA LEU A 254 -6.43 2.41 0.02
C LEU A 254 -5.70 1.52 -1.01
N CYS A 255 -4.37 1.56 -1.04
CA CYS A 255 -3.56 0.95 -2.10
C CYS A 255 -2.84 -0.35 -1.66
N THR A 256 -3.17 -0.87 -0.47
CA THR A 256 -2.73 -2.18 0.05
C THR A 256 -1.25 -2.32 0.46
N GLU A 257 -0.46 -1.25 0.39
CA GLU A 257 0.99 -1.25 0.70
C GLU A 257 1.31 -0.90 2.16
N ILE A 258 0.40 -0.22 2.87
CA ILE A 258 0.63 0.28 4.22
C ILE A 258 -0.06 -0.58 5.26
N VAL A 259 0.73 -1.27 6.08
CA VAL A 259 0.26 -2.09 7.20
C VAL A 259 0.67 -1.41 8.50
N GLN A 260 -0.23 -0.58 9.05
CA GLN A 260 0.01 0.19 10.27
C GLN A 260 -1.12 -0.03 11.28
N TYR A 261 -0.78 0.05 12.56
CA TYR A 261 -1.73 -0.06 13.66
C TYR A 261 -2.73 1.10 13.68
N THR A 262 -3.98 0.80 14.00
CA THR A 262 -5.07 1.76 14.15
C THR A 262 -5.90 1.43 15.39
N SER A 263 -6.45 2.47 16.01
CA SER A 263 -7.37 2.37 17.14
C SER A 263 -8.37 3.55 17.11
N PRO A 264 -9.41 3.57 17.96
CA PRO A 264 -10.32 4.72 18.03
C PRO A 264 -9.61 6.06 18.33
N GLU A 265 -8.43 6.01 18.96
CA GLU A 265 -7.59 7.17 19.31
C GLU A 265 -6.46 7.45 18.31
N GLU A 266 -6.18 6.51 17.40
CA GLU A 266 -5.05 6.59 16.47
C GLU A 266 -5.46 6.28 15.03
N ILE A 267 -5.37 7.31 14.19
CA ILE A 267 -5.51 7.19 12.74
C ILE A 267 -4.10 7.10 12.15
N ALA A 268 -3.76 5.96 11.57
CA ALA A 268 -2.42 5.78 11.02
C ALA A 268 -2.23 6.66 9.77
N VAL A 269 -1.03 7.19 9.58
CA VAL A 269 -0.71 8.14 8.51
C VAL A 269 0.49 7.65 7.72
N CYS A 270 0.44 7.81 6.41
CA CYS A 270 1.55 7.45 5.54
C CYS A 270 2.19 8.65 4.84
N ASN A 271 3.51 8.79 5.02
CA ASN A 271 4.36 9.77 4.34
C ASN A 271 5.16 9.02 3.27
N LEU A 272 4.96 9.38 2.00
CA LEU A 272 5.36 8.57 0.86
C LEU A 272 6.34 9.29 -0.07
N ALA A 273 7.35 8.56 -0.52
CA ALA A 273 8.23 8.96 -1.62
C ALA A 273 8.66 7.72 -2.41
N SER A 274 9.01 7.91 -3.68
CA SER A 274 9.45 6.83 -4.57
C SER A 274 10.80 7.17 -5.19
N ILE A 275 11.72 6.20 -5.17
CA ILE A 275 13.04 6.30 -5.79
C ILE A 275 12.97 5.74 -7.22
N ALA A 276 13.57 6.47 -8.17
CA ALA A 276 13.64 6.05 -9.57
C ALA A 276 14.82 5.08 -9.76
N VAL A 277 14.56 3.78 -9.63
CA VAL A 277 15.64 2.78 -9.57
C VAL A 277 16.41 2.64 -10.89
N ASN A 278 15.82 3.04 -12.00
CA ASN A 278 16.49 3.12 -13.29
C ASN A 278 17.65 4.14 -13.33
N MET A 279 17.65 5.14 -12.44
CA MET A 279 18.69 6.18 -12.40
C MET A 279 20.03 5.69 -11.85
N PHE A 280 20.08 4.48 -11.29
CA PHE A 280 21.30 3.90 -10.70
C PHE A 280 21.98 2.89 -11.64
N VAL A 281 21.47 2.72 -12.86
CA VAL A 281 22.19 1.99 -13.92
C VAL A 281 23.30 2.88 -14.45
N SER A 282 24.52 2.35 -14.55
CA SER A 282 25.68 3.09 -15.04
C SER A 282 25.47 3.57 -16.49
N PRO A 283 26.10 4.68 -16.92
CA PRO A 283 25.90 5.20 -18.28
C PRO A 283 26.26 4.22 -19.40
N ASP A 284 27.23 3.34 -19.17
CA ASP A 284 27.64 2.26 -20.07
C ASP A 284 26.74 1.01 -19.97
N ARG A 285 25.77 1.00 -19.05
CA ARG A 285 24.77 -0.06 -18.82
C ARG A 285 25.37 -1.40 -18.38
N THR A 286 26.55 -1.38 -17.76
CA THR A 286 27.25 -2.60 -17.33
C THR A 286 27.11 -2.88 -15.84
N LYS A 287 26.77 -1.87 -15.03
CA LYS A 287 26.75 -1.96 -13.57
C LYS A 287 25.55 -1.23 -12.97
N TYR A 288 25.19 -1.64 -11.76
CA TYR A 288 24.19 -0.98 -10.94
C TYR A 288 24.86 -0.38 -9.69
N ASP A 289 24.63 0.91 -9.43
CA ASP A 289 25.28 1.68 -8.36
C ASP A 289 24.50 1.61 -7.03
N PHE A 290 24.77 0.56 -6.27
CA PHE A 290 24.14 0.33 -4.96
C PHE A 290 24.56 1.35 -3.89
N GLU A 291 25.78 1.90 -3.95
CA GLU A 291 26.23 2.91 -2.98
C GLU A 291 25.50 4.24 -3.17
N ARG A 292 25.29 4.64 -4.43
CA ARG A 292 24.48 5.81 -4.74
C ARG A 292 23.02 5.60 -4.38
N LEU A 293 22.47 4.40 -4.62
CA LEU A 293 21.11 4.03 -4.19
C LEU A 293 20.95 4.15 -2.67
N LYS A 294 21.89 3.59 -1.89
CA LYS A 294 21.90 3.72 -0.42
C LYS A 294 21.92 5.18 -0.01
N THR A 295 22.81 5.98 -0.60
CA THR A 295 22.97 7.41 -0.28
C THR A 295 21.68 8.19 -0.53
N VAL A 296 21.06 8.02 -1.70
CA VAL A 296 19.78 8.67 -2.02
C VAL A 296 18.67 8.22 -1.07
N THR A 297 18.64 6.92 -0.73
CA THR A 297 17.64 6.37 0.20
C THR A 297 17.73 7.02 1.58
N LYS A 298 18.95 7.26 2.09
CA LYS A 298 19.16 7.97 3.36
C LYS A 298 18.57 9.39 3.32
N VAL A 299 18.76 10.12 2.22
CA VAL A 299 18.17 11.46 2.04
C VAL A 299 16.65 11.37 2.04
N VAL A 300 16.07 10.42 1.29
CA VAL A 300 14.61 10.22 1.26
C VAL A 300 14.06 9.91 2.65
N ALA A 301 14.72 9.02 3.41
CA ALA A 301 14.31 8.69 4.78
C ALA A 301 14.33 9.93 5.70
N LYS A 302 15.39 10.74 5.63
CA LYS A 302 15.50 12.00 6.39
C LYS A 302 14.43 13.02 5.99
N ASN A 303 14.13 13.12 4.70
CA ASN A 303 13.08 13.99 4.19
C ASN A 303 11.71 13.59 4.71
N LEU A 304 11.36 12.30 4.59
CA LEU A 304 10.09 11.77 5.08
C LEU A 304 9.97 11.91 6.61
N ASN A 305 11.06 11.74 7.36
CA ASN A 305 11.05 11.99 8.80
C ASN A 305 10.78 13.46 9.14
N LYS A 306 11.34 14.43 8.39
CA LYS A 306 11.02 15.86 8.57
C LYS A 306 9.55 16.17 8.20
N ILE A 307 9.01 15.52 7.16
CA ILE A 307 7.60 15.68 6.75
C ILE A 307 6.62 15.37 7.90
N ILE A 308 6.92 14.39 8.74
CA ILE A 308 6.09 14.05 9.92
C ILE A 308 5.90 15.28 10.84
N ASP A 309 6.93 16.11 10.99
CA ASP A 309 6.91 17.23 11.92
C ASP A 309 6.30 18.50 11.29
N VAL A 310 6.45 18.68 9.97
CA VAL A 310 5.97 19.90 9.27
C VAL A 310 4.59 19.77 8.64
N THR A 311 4.07 18.55 8.47
CA THR A 311 2.75 18.34 7.85
C THR A 311 1.62 18.83 8.75
N PHE A 312 0.59 19.40 8.13
CA PHE A 312 -0.68 19.71 8.78
C PHE A 312 -1.55 18.46 8.86
N TYR A 313 -1.95 18.07 10.07
CA TYR A 313 -2.87 16.95 10.28
C TYR A 313 -4.32 17.46 10.31
N PRO A 314 -5.24 16.86 9.52
CA PRO A 314 -6.64 17.26 9.54
C PRO A 314 -7.37 16.85 10.83
N LEU A 315 -6.83 15.87 11.56
CA LEU A 315 -7.42 15.26 12.75
C LEU A 315 -6.35 15.04 13.82
N PRO A 316 -6.67 15.23 15.12
CA PRO A 316 -5.72 15.02 16.21
C PRO A 316 -5.28 13.54 16.34
N GLU A 317 -6.16 12.57 16.08
CA GLU A 317 -5.82 11.14 16.12
C GLU A 317 -4.74 10.77 15.10
N ALA A 318 -4.71 11.48 13.96
CA ALA A 318 -3.70 11.31 12.92
C ALA A 318 -2.33 11.86 13.36
N GLN A 319 -2.34 13.03 14.02
CA GLN A 319 -1.13 13.61 14.59
C GLN A 319 -0.56 12.73 15.70
N THR A 320 -1.42 12.23 16.60
CA THR A 320 -1.03 11.33 17.69
C THR A 320 -0.31 10.09 17.17
N SER A 321 -0.90 9.38 16.21
CA SER A 321 -0.31 8.17 15.63
C SER A 321 1.04 8.45 14.94
N ASN A 322 1.10 9.47 14.08
CA ASN A 322 2.31 9.76 13.30
C ASN A 322 3.47 10.24 14.20
N LEU A 323 3.21 11.04 15.23
CA LEU A 323 4.26 11.47 16.17
C LEU A 323 4.74 10.33 17.09
N ARG A 324 3.84 9.42 17.47
CA ARG A 324 4.14 8.30 18.37
C ARG A 324 4.95 7.17 17.72
N HIS A 325 4.67 6.87 16.45
CA HIS A 325 5.25 5.73 15.73
C HIS A 325 6.19 6.14 14.59
N ARG A 326 6.05 7.36 14.09
CA ARG A 326 6.88 7.95 13.03
C ARG A 326 7.09 7.06 11.79
N PRO A 327 6.07 6.36 11.26
CA PRO A 327 6.26 5.51 10.09
C PRO A 327 6.51 6.34 8.83
N ILE A 328 7.33 5.81 7.93
CA ILE A 328 7.54 6.35 6.58
C ILE A 328 7.36 5.21 5.55
N GLY A 329 7.06 5.56 4.31
CA GLY A 329 6.91 4.61 3.21
C GLY A 329 7.77 5.02 2.01
N ILE A 330 8.94 4.40 1.89
CA ILE A 330 9.81 4.51 0.73
C ILE A 330 9.43 3.41 -0.25
N GLY A 331 9.08 3.79 -1.46
CA GLY A 331 8.82 2.89 -2.57
C GLY A 331 9.79 3.10 -3.71
N VAL A 332 9.49 2.43 -4.82
CA VAL A 332 10.28 2.52 -6.06
C VAL A 332 9.38 2.82 -7.24
N GLN A 333 9.98 3.21 -8.34
CA GLN A 333 9.39 3.27 -9.67
C GLN A 333 10.49 2.97 -10.70
N GLY A 334 10.09 2.52 -11.88
CA GLY A 334 11.03 2.21 -12.96
C GLY A 334 11.84 0.93 -12.75
N LEU A 335 11.29 -0.06 -12.04
CA LEU A 335 11.96 -1.36 -11.88
C LEU A 335 12.12 -2.07 -13.24
N ALA A 336 11.05 -2.10 -14.05
CA ALA A 336 11.11 -2.64 -15.40
C ALA A 336 12.08 -1.86 -16.29
N ASP A 337 12.13 -0.52 -16.17
CA ASP A 337 13.12 0.30 -16.88
C ASP A 337 14.57 -0.08 -16.50
N ALA A 338 14.84 -0.31 -15.21
CA ALA A 338 16.16 -0.73 -14.74
C ALA A 338 16.57 -2.08 -15.36
N PHE A 339 15.65 -3.05 -15.40
CA PHE A 339 15.89 -4.34 -16.04
C PHE A 339 16.13 -4.23 -17.55
N LEU A 340 15.31 -3.43 -18.25
CA LEU A 340 15.49 -3.18 -19.69
C LEU A 340 16.84 -2.49 -19.99
N LEU A 341 17.23 -1.51 -19.18
CA LEU A 341 18.52 -0.83 -19.32
C LEU A 341 19.70 -1.79 -19.09
N MET A 342 19.58 -2.70 -18.12
CA MET A 342 20.56 -3.74 -17.81
C MET A 342 20.49 -4.96 -18.75
N ARG A 343 19.58 -4.96 -19.74
CA ARG A 343 19.34 -6.07 -20.67
C ARG A 343 18.96 -7.39 -19.99
N MET A 344 18.17 -7.29 -18.92
CA MET A 344 17.68 -8.45 -18.17
C MET A 344 16.18 -8.64 -18.44
N PRO A 345 15.76 -9.80 -19.00
CA PRO A 345 14.35 -10.18 -19.02
C PRO A 345 13.76 -10.12 -17.61
N TYR A 346 12.52 -9.66 -17.49
CA TYR A 346 11.91 -9.44 -16.18
C TYR A 346 11.86 -10.71 -15.32
N ASP A 347 11.72 -11.89 -15.95
CA ASP A 347 11.65 -13.21 -15.34
C ASP A 347 13.01 -13.96 -15.29
N SER A 348 14.11 -13.31 -15.64
CA SER A 348 15.46 -13.89 -15.58
C SER A 348 15.98 -14.03 -14.15
N GLU A 349 16.91 -14.97 -13.93
CA GLU A 349 17.58 -15.16 -12.64
C GLU A 349 18.39 -13.92 -12.25
N GLU A 350 19.00 -13.25 -13.23
CA GLU A 350 19.76 -12.01 -13.04
C GLU A 350 18.86 -10.85 -12.58
N ALA A 351 17.67 -10.69 -13.18
CA ALA A 351 16.67 -9.72 -12.72
C ALA A 351 16.18 -10.06 -11.30
N GLY A 352 15.99 -11.35 -11.00
CA GLY A 352 15.64 -11.83 -9.67
C GLY A 352 16.68 -11.46 -8.61
N LEU A 353 17.97 -11.65 -8.91
CA LEU A 353 19.06 -11.24 -8.01
C LEU A 353 19.15 -9.72 -7.86
N LEU A 354 19.06 -8.98 -8.96
CA LEU A 354 19.10 -7.51 -8.92
C LEU A 354 17.92 -6.95 -8.11
N ASN A 355 16.72 -7.53 -8.24
CA ASN A 355 15.56 -7.20 -7.42
C ASN A 355 15.89 -7.34 -5.92
N ILE A 356 16.44 -8.48 -5.50
CA ILE A 356 16.85 -8.72 -4.10
C ILE A 356 17.83 -7.63 -3.64
N GLN A 357 18.88 -7.38 -4.42
CA GLN A 357 19.94 -6.43 -4.08
C GLN A 357 19.44 -4.98 -4.00
N ILE A 358 18.52 -4.57 -4.89
CA ILE A 358 17.89 -3.25 -4.84
C ILE A 358 17.13 -3.08 -3.53
N PHE A 359 16.24 -4.02 -3.19
CA PHE A 359 15.41 -3.91 -1.99
C PHE A 359 16.20 -4.09 -0.68
N GLU A 360 17.25 -4.91 -0.68
CA GLU A 360 18.21 -4.97 0.44
C GLU A 360 18.90 -3.63 0.65
N THR A 361 19.35 -2.98 -0.42
CA THR A 361 20.01 -1.67 -0.37
C THR A 361 19.09 -0.57 0.14
N LEU A 362 17.84 -0.55 -0.35
CA LEU A 362 16.82 0.38 0.12
C LEU A 362 16.56 0.21 1.62
N TYR A 363 16.35 -1.02 2.07
CA TYR A 363 16.06 -1.30 3.47
C TYR A 363 17.26 -0.97 4.37
N TYR A 364 18.48 -1.34 3.95
CA TYR A 364 19.71 -1.04 4.68
C TYR A 364 19.93 0.48 4.81
N GLY A 365 19.85 1.23 3.71
CA GLY A 365 20.03 2.68 3.72
C GLY A 365 18.97 3.41 4.55
N ALA A 366 17.70 2.97 4.46
CA ALA A 366 16.63 3.55 5.26
C ALA A 366 16.80 3.29 6.76
N LEU A 367 17.21 2.07 7.16
CA LEU A 367 17.50 1.73 8.55
C LEU A 367 18.70 2.49 9.09
N GLU A 368 19.77 2.61 8.30
CA GLU A 368 20.97 3.37 8.67
C GLU A 368 20.62 4.84 8.94
N ALA A 369 19.88 5.49 8.03
CA ALA A 369 19.42 6.87 8.25
C ALA A 369 18.48 6.99 9.47
N SER A 370 17.61 6.01 9.70
CA SER A 370 16.72 6.02 10.86
C SER A 370 17.48 5.84 12.18
N CYS A 371 18.56 5.06 12.17
CA CYS A 371 19.47 4.88 13.30
C CYS A 371 20.28 6.16 13.57
N GLU A 372 20.82 6.82 12.53
CA GLU A 372 21.49 8.12 12.65
C GLU A 372 20.58 9.18 13.27
N LEU A 373 19.30 9.21 12.85
CA LEU A 373 18.31 10.11 13.44
C LEU A 373 17.98 9.75 14.89
N ALA A 374 18.00 8.46 15.25
CA ALA A 374 17.78 8.03 16.63
C ALA A 374 18.95 8.38 17.54
N GLU A 375 20.19 8.32 17.05
CA GLU A 375 21.36 8.80 17.78
C GLU A 375 21.24 10.30 18.12
N GLN A 376 20.70 11.10 17.20
CA GLN A 376 20.53 12.55 17.39
C GLN A 376 19.31 12.94 18.23
N TYR A 377 18.16 12.29 18.00
CA TYR A 377 16.86 12.72 18.54
C TYR A 377 16.19 11.70 19.46
N GLY A 378 16.84 10.58 19.71
CA GLY A 378 16.27 9.41 20.37
C GLY A 378 15.38 8.58 19.43
N PRO A 379 15.07 7.32 19.80
CA PRO A 379 14.14 6.48 19.05
C PRO A 379 12.71 7.03 19.07
N TYR A 380 11.83 6.49 18.22
CA TYR A 380 10.39 6.83 18.29
C TYR A 380 9.77 6.36 19.62
N SER A 381 8.70 7.02 20.07
CA SER A 381 8.15 6.85 21.43
C SER A 381 7.72 5.42 21.78
N SER A 382 7.31 4.63 20.78
CA SER A 382 6.84 3.25 20.93
C SER A 382 7.87 2.19 20.49
N TYR A 383 9.15 2.56 20.45
CA TYR A 383 10.24 1.67 20.03
C TYR A 383 10.46 0.49 20.99
N ALA A 384 10.40 0.74 22.30
CA ALA A 384 10.63 -0.30 23.29
C ALA A 384 9.60 -1.44 23.16
N GLY A 385 10.10 -2.68 23.08
CA GLY A 385 9.27 -3.88 22.93
C GLY A 385 9.00 -4.27 21.48
N SER A 386 9.27 -3.39 20.51
CA SER A 386 9.21 -3.71 19.09
C SER A 386 10.21 -4.81 18.70
N PRO A 387 9.97 -5.56 17.62
CA PRO A 387 10.94 -6.53 17.10
C PRO A 387 12.32 -5.94 16.82
N VAL A 388 12.41 -4.74 16.22
CA VAL A 388 13.69 -4.09 15.95
C VAL A 388 14.45 -3.80 17.26
N SER A 389 13.76 -3.43 18.34
CA SER A 389 14.38 -3.27 19.68
C SER A 389 14.96 -4.57 20.26
N LYS A 390 14.59 -5.72 19.70
CA LYS A 390 15.09 -7.06 20.05
C LYS A 390 16.11 -7.58 19.03
N GLY A 391 16.57 -6.75 18.09
CA GLY A 391 17.49 -7.14 17.02
C GLY A 391 16.87 -7.93 15.88
N ILE A 392 15.53 -7.98 15.79
CA ILE A 392 14.78 -8.70 14.75
C ILE A 392 14.39 -7.70 13.65
N LEU A 393 15.01 -7.83 12.48
CA LEU A 393 14.69 -7.05 11.29
C LEU A 393 13.72 -7.82 10.38
N GLN A 394 13.28 -7.17 9.29
CA GLN A 394 12.21 -7.73 8.46
C GLN A 394 12.56 -9.10 7.89
N TYR A 395 13.75 -9.29 7.33
CA TYR A 395 14.16 -10.59 6.76
C TYR A 395 14.23 -11.71 7.81
N ASP A 396 14.51 -11.39 9.08
CA ASP A 396 14.49 -12.38 10.17
C ASP A 396 13.06 -12.92 10.37
N MET A 397 12.04 -12.06 10.26
CA MET A 397 10.62 -12.46 10.35
C MET A 397 10.15 -13.33 9.18
N TRP A 398 10.92 -13.37 8.09
CA TRP A 398 10.70 -14.26 6.94
C TRP A 398 11.61 -15.48 6.94
N ASN A 399 12.51 -15.61 7.94
CA ASN A 399 13.56 -16.63 7.98
C ASN A 399 14.46 -16.60 6.72
N VAL A 400 14.78 -15.41 6.23
CA VAL A 400 15.65 -15.20 5.06
C VAL A 400 17.01 -14.70 5.51
N THR A 401 18.07 -15.27 4.94
CA THR A 401 19.43 -14.72 5.06
C THR A 401 19.68 -13.76 3.89
N PRO A 402 19.99 -12.47 4.15
CA PRO A 402 20.31 -11.52 3.08
C PRO A 402 21.57 -11.89 2.30
N THR A 403 21.77 -11.26 1.15
CA THR A 403 23.04 -11.35 0.43
C THR A 403 24.19 -10.71 1.24
N ASN A 404 25.43 -10.93 0.79
CA ASN A 404 26.63 -10.33 1.38
C ASN A 404 26.91 -8.89 0.91
N LEU A 405 25.95 -8.23 0.22
CA LEU A 405 26.12 -6.88 -0.30
C LEU A 405 26.32 -5.83 0.80
N TRP A 406 25.67 -6.00 1.95
CA TRP A 406 25.70 -5.07 3.08
C TRP A 406 26.01 -5.75 4.41
N ASN A 407 26.68 -5.03 5.32
CA ASN A 407 27.05 -5.54 6.64
C ASN A 407 25.90 -5.38 7.65
N TRP A 408 24.96 -6.32 7.62
CA TRP A 408 23.81 -6.31 8.53
C TRP A 408 24.17 -6.46 10.01
N THR A 409 25.28 -7.12 10.33
CA THR A 409 25.75 -7.30 11.71
C THR A 409 26.12 -5.95 12.32
N GLU A 410 26.94 -5.16 11.62
CA GLU A 410 27.34 -3.82 12.07
C GLU A 410 26.12 -2.89 12.21
N LEU A 411 25.16 -2.97 11.27
CA LEU A 411 23.93 -2.18 11.37
C LEU A 411 23.08 -2.59 12.58
N LYS A 412 22.94 -3.90 12.86
CA LYS A 412 22.23 -4.40 14.05
C LYS A 412 22.91 -3.94 15.35
N GLU A 413 24.24 -3.89 15.40
CA GLU A 413 24.98 -3.36 16.56
C GLU A 413 24.71 -1.87 16.79
N LYS A 414 24.71 -1.05 15.73
CA LYS A 414 24.34 0.37 15.81
C LYS A 414 22.89 0.55 16.28
N ILE A 415 21.96 -0.22 15.71
CA ILE A 415 20.54 -0.20 16.12
C ILE A 415 20.38 -0.63 17.58
N ALA A 416 21.12 -1.64 18.05
CA ALA A 416 21.07 -2.06 19.45
C ALA A 416 21.53 -0.95 20.40
N LYS A 417 22.49 -0.12 19.97
CA LYS A 417 23.03 1.00 20.75
C LYS A 417 22.11 2.23 20.76
N PHE A 418 21.57 2.62 19.60
CA PHE A 418 20.89 3.91 19.43
C PHE A 418 19.38 3.80 19.17
N GLY A 419 18.91 2.64 18.77
CA GLY A 419 17.56 2.42 18.26
C GLY A 419 17.34 2.97 16.85
N VAL A 420 16.07 3.14 16.47
CA VAL A 420 15.68 3.75 15.18
C VAL A 420 14.60 4.81 15.39
N ARG A 421 14.56 5.82 14.52
CA ARG A 421 13.64 6.95 14.61
C ARG A 421 12.27 6.67 14.00
N ASN A 422 12.13 5.64 13.19
CA ASN A 422 10.91 5.33 12.43
C ASN A 422 10.51 3.87 12.64
N SER A 423 9.23 3.61 12.93
CA SER A 423 8.74 2.24 13.16
C SER A 423 8.69 1.38 11.89
N LEU A 424 8.45 1.99 10.73
CA LEU A 424 8.36 1.35 9.41
C LEU A 424 9.01 2.25 8.37
N LEU A 425 9.55 1.66 7.30
CA LEU A 425 10.45 2.35 6.36
C LEU A 425 10.09 2.16 4.89
N ILE A 426 9.84 0.93 4.46
CA ILE A 426 9.70 0.54 3.05
C ILE A 426 8.25 0.12 2.78
N ALA A 427 7.64 0.71 1.76
CA ALA A 427 6.29 0.36 1.30
C ALA A 427 6.13 0.77 -0.17
N PRO A 428 6.47 -0.11 -1.14
CA PRO A 428 6.32 0.16 -2.55
C PRO A 428 4.85 0.42 -2.90
N MET A 429 4.54 1.65 -3.28
CA MET A 429 3.19 2.11 -3.60
C MET A 429 2.94 2.09 -5.12
N PRO A 430 1.67 2.17 -5.55
CA PRO A 430 1.35 2.58 -6.91
C PRO A 430 1.88 3.99 -7.19
N THR A 431 2.65 4.15 -8.26
CA THR A 431 3.27 5.43 -8.64
C THR A 431 2.62 6.05 -9.88
N ALA A 432 1.32 5.83 -10.07
CA ALA A 432 0.58 6.16 -11.30
C ALA A 432 0.83 7.57 -11.84
N SER A 433 0.80 8.59 -10.98
CA SER A 433 1.07 9.97 -11.43
C SER A 433 2.57 10.31 -11.43
N THR A 434 3.33 9.86 -10.43
CA THR A 434 4.73 10.25 -10.24
C THR A 434 5.67 9.56 -11.23
N ALA A 435 5.42 8.31 -11.59
CA ALA A 435 6.17 7.59 -12.62
C ALA A 435 5.95 8.20 -14.00
N GLN A 436 4.73 8.63 -14.31
CA GLN A 436 4.44 9.37 -15.53
C GLN A 436 5.17 10.73 -15.61
N ILE A 437 5.32 11.43 -14.47
CA ILE A 437 6.09 12.68 -14.42
C ILE A 437 7.58 12.43 -14.69
N LEU A 438 8.15 11.36 -14.11
CA LEU A 438 9.57 11.04 -14.31
C LEU A 438 9.85 10.36 -15.66
N GLY A 439 8.84 9.75 -16.28
CA GLY A 439 8.94 9.01 -17.54
C GLY A 439 9.33 7.54 -17.34
N ASN A 440 8.95 6.95 -16.20
CA ASN A 440 9.27 5.57 -15.81
C ASN A 440 8.02 4.69 -15.85
N ASN A 441 8.20 3.37 -15.86
CA ASN A 441 7.16 2.40 -15.58
C ASN A 441 6.75 2.43 -14.11
N GLU A 442 5.51 2.03 -13.84
CA GLU A 442 4.91 2.14 -12.50
C GLU A 442 5.51 1.13 -11.52
N SER A 443 5.82 1.62 -10.32
CA SER A 443 6.17 0.82 -9.14
C SER A 443 7.19 -0.30 -9.44
N THR A 444 6.89 -1.51 -8.98
CA THR A 444 7.62 -2.74 -9.30
C THR A 444 7.04 -3.47 -10.51
N GLU A 445 6.06 -2.93 -11.23
CA GLU A 445 5.35 -3.68 -12.27
C GLU A 445 6.21 -3.90 -13.53
N ALA A 446 5.92 -4.98 -14.25
CA ALA A 446 6.40 -5.18 -15.61
C ALA A 446 5.71 -4.19 -16.57
N TYR A 447 6.24 -4.01 -17.78
CA TYR A 447 5.53 -3.25 -18.81
C TYR A 447 4.23 -3.97 -19.18
N THR A 448 3.11 -3.27 -19.03
CA THR A 448 1.78 -3.81 -19.37
C THR A 448 1.55 -3.86 -20.89
N SER A 449 2.20 -2.97 -21.63
CA SER A 449 2.17 -2.93 -23.10
C SER A 449 3.37 -2.15 -23.63
N ASN A 450 3.89 -2.53 -24.82
CA ASN A 450 4.89 -1.73 -25.53
C ASN A 450 4.29 -0.58 -26.35
N ILE A 451 2.98 -0.48 -26.46
CA ILE A 451 2.29 0.66 -27.07
C ILE A 451 1.00 0.96 -26.32
N TYR A 452 0.82 2.21 -25.90
CA TYR A 452 -0.37 2.63 -25.18
C TYR A 452 -0.86 3.98 -25.68
N THR A 453 -2.16 4.20 -25.57
CA THR A 453 -2.79 5.47 -25.98
C THR A 453 -2.88 6.39 -24.77
N ARG A 454 -2.18 7.53 -24.86
CA ARG A 454 -2.25 8.60 -23.88
C ARG A 454 -3.32 9.61 -24.30
N ARG A 455 -4.33 9.79 -23.45
CA ARG A 455 -5.36 10.81 -23.62
C ARG A 455 -4.94 12.09 -22.90
N VAL A 456 -4.90 13.20 -23.62
CA VAL A 456 -4.68 14.55 -23.07
C VAL A 456 -5.75 15.48 -23.62
N LEU A 457 -5.86 16.70 -23.07
CA LEU A 457 -6.87 17.68 -23.51
C LEU A 457 -6.80 18.00 -25.02
N SER A 458 -5.62 17.88 -25.63
CA SER A 458 -5.39 18.12 -27.06
C SER A 458 -5.66 16.91 -27.98
N GLY A 459 -6.03 15.75 -27.43
CA GLY A 459 -6.35 14.56 -28.20
C GLY A 459 -5.74 13.26 -27.66
N GLU A 460 -5.76 12.22 -28.48
CA GLU A 460 -5.19 10.92 -28.16
C GLU A 460 -3.86 10.73 -28.90
N PHE A 461 -2.80 10.39 -28.15
CA PHE A 461 -1.46 10.15 -28.68
C PHE A 461 -1.04 8.72 -28.41
N GLN A 462 -0.59 8.01 -29.43
CA GLN A 462 0.04 6.69 -29.25
C GLN A 462 1.47 6.88 -28.78
N VAL A 463 1.80 6.31 -27.63
CA VAL A 463 3.13 6.30 -27.04
C VAL A 463 3.67 4.88 -27.10
N VAL A 464 4.84 4.73 -27.73
CA VAL A 464 5.58 3.47 -27.79
C VAL A 464 6.55 3.44 -26.62
N ASN A 465 6.80 2.25 -26.06
CA ASN A 465 7.85 2.05 -25.06
C ASN A 465 9.17 2.65 -25.57
N PRO A 466 9.74 3.65 -24.86
CA PRO A 466 10.90 4.38 -25.35
C PRO A 466 12.14 3.49 -25.47
N HIS A 467 12.26 2.45 -24.64
CA HIS A 467 13.38 1.51 -24.70
C HIS A 467 13.29 0.66 -25.96
N LEU A 468 12.12 0.04 -26.20
CA LEU A 468 11.88 -0.75 -27.42
C LEU A 468 12.03 0.10 -28.68
N LEU A 469 11.49 1.33 -28.69
CA LEU A 469 11.60 2.23 -29.82
C LEU A 469 13.07 2.54 -30.15
N LYS A 470 13.89 2.81 -29.13
CA LYS A 470 15.33 3.03 -29.28
C LYS A 470 16.01 1.80 -29.87
N ASP A 471 15.73 0.62 -29.32
CA ASP A 471 16.29 -0.66 -29.77
C ASP A 471 15.96 -1.02 -31.23
N LEU A 472 14.70 -0.81 -31.62
CA LEU A 472 14.25 -1.05 -33.00
C LEU A 472 14.86 -0.03 -33.97
N THR A 473 15.02 1.23 -33.53
CA THR A 473 15.62 2.29 -34.35
C THR A 473 17.11 2.04 -34.58
N GLU A 474 17.87 1.70 -33.54
CA GLU A 474 19.30 1.40 -33.62
C GLU A 474 19.60 0.20 -34.53
N ARG A 475 18.66 -0.75 -34.63
CA ARG A 475 18.75 -1.92 -35.52
C ARG A 475 18.17 -1.68 -36.92
N GLY A 476 17.67 -0.48 -37.22
CA GLY A 476 17.03 -0.18 -38.51
C GLY A 476 15.69 -0.90 -38.76
N LEU A 477 15.07 -1.43 -37.71
CA LEU A 477 13.80 -2.18 -37.76
C LEU A 477 12.57 -1.28 -37.60
N TRP A 478 12.74 -0.04 -37.10
CA TRP A 478 11.63 0.86 -36.87
C TRP A 478 11.11 1.52 -38.16
N ASN A 479 9.84 1.23 -38.50
CA ASN A 479 9.14 1.85 -39.63
C ASN A 479 7.60 1.84 -39.39
N SER A 480 6.83 2.38 -40.33
CA SER A 480 5.36 2.43 -40.24
C SER A 480 4.70 1.04 -40.18
N VAL A 481 5.30 0.04 -40.84
CA VAL A 481 4.83 -1.35 -40.83
C VAL A 481 5.01 -1.96 -39.43
N MET A 482 6.19 -1.80 -38.83
CA MET A 482 6.49 -2.26 -37.47
C MET A 482 5.54 -1.63 -36.44
N LYS A 483 5.28 -0.32 -36.55
CA LYS A 483 4.29 0.35 -35.69
C LYS A 483 2.89 -0.27 -35.83
N ASN A 484 2.45 -0.53 -37.07
CA ASN A 484 1.15 -1.14 -37.31
C ASN A 484 1.07 -2.60 -36.82
N GLN A 485 2.17 -3.36 -36.94
CA GLN A 485 2.27 -4.71 -36.40
C GLN A 485 2.19 -4.71 -34.86
N LEU A 486 2.85 -3.77 -34.19
CA LEU A 486 2.73 -3.61 -32.73
C LEU A 486 1.29 -3.31 -32.31
N LEU A 487 0.61 -2.41 -33.03
CA LEU A 487 -0.81 -2.11 -32.78
C LEU A 487 -1.70 -3.34 -33.01
N ALA A 488 -1.50 -4.07 -34.09
CA ALA A 488 -2.26 -5.28 -34.42
C ALA A 488 -2.05 -6.40 -33.40
N ASN A 489 -0.89 -6.43 -32.73
CA ASN A 489 -0.56 -7.37 -31.67
C ASN A 489 -0.81 -6.80 -30.26
N TYR A 490 -1.60 -5.74 -30.12
CA TYR A 490 -1.94 -5.12 -28.83
C TYR A 490 -0.72 -4.75 -27.97
N GLY A 491 0.37 -4.33 -28.62
CA GLY A 491 1.64 -3.99 -27.96
C GLY A 491 2.56 -5.16 -27.65
N SER A 492 2.21 -6.38 -28.03
CA SER A 492 3.11 -7.54 -27.96
C SER A 492 4.10 -7.56 -29.11
N VAL A 493 5.36 -7.88 -28.79
CA VAL A 493 6.45 -8.08 -29.77
C VAL A 493 6.62 -9.55 -30.19
N GLN A 494 5.98 -10.49 -29.49
CA GLN A 494 6.28 -11.92 -29.59
C GLN A 494 6.00 -12.49 -31.00
N ASN A 495 4.90 -12.05 -31.61
CA ASN A 495 4.44 -12.58 -32.89
C ASN A 495 5.00 -11.81 -34.11
N ILE A 496 5.94 -10.89 -33.90
CA ILE A 496 6.56 -10.11 -34.98
C ILE A 496 7.87 -10.80 -35.37
N ALA A 497 7.90 -11.37 -36.57
CA ALA A 497 9.01 -12.22 -37.04
C ALA A 497 10.32 -11.43 -37.22
N GLU A 498 10.20 -10.15 -37.57
CA GLU A 498 11.31 -9.23 -37.81
C GLU A 498 12.02 -8.78 -36.53
N ILE A 499 11.38 -8.96 -35.36
CA ILE A 499 11.99 -8.65 -34.05
C ILE A 499 12.83 -9.86 -33.60
N PRO A 500 14.13 -9.68 -33.33
CA PRO A 500 14.98 -10.74 -32.80
C PRO A 500 14.51 -11.30 -31.45
N ASP A 501 14.78 -12.58 -31.20
CA ASP A 501 14.31 -13.28 -30.00
C ASP A 501 14.90 -12.72 -28.71
N GLU A 502 16.12 -12.15 -28.74
CA GLU A 502 16.69 -11.49 -27.57
C GLU A 502 15.91 -10.23 -27.17
N LEU A 503 15.36 -9.47 -28.13
CA LEU A 503 14.52 -8.31 -27.85
C LEU A 503 13.11 -8.71 -27.41
N LYS A 504 12.62 -9.87 -27.85
CA LYS A 504 11.32 -10.39 -27.41
C LYS A 504 11.35 -10.83 -25.94
N LYS A 505 12.50 -11.29 -25.45
CA LYS A 505 12.64 -11.71 -24.05
C LYS A 505 12.69 -10.53 -23.07
N LEU A 506 13.21 -9.38 -23.52
CA LEU A 506 13.21 -8.13 -22.75
C LEU A 506 11.80 -7.55 -22.65
#